data_AF-M5Q0D8-F1
#
_entry.id   AF-M5Q0D8-F1
#
_cell.length_a   1.000
_cell.length_b   1.000
_cell.length_c   1.000
_cell.angle_alpha   90.00
_cell.angle_beta   90.00
_cell.angle_gamma   90.00
#
_symmetry.space_group_name_H-M   'P 1'
#
loop_
_entity.id
_entity.type
_entity.pdbx_description
1 polymer ?
#
loop_
_entity_poly.entity_id
_entity_poly.type
_entity_poly.pdbx_seq_one_letter_code
_entity_poly.pdbx_strand_id
1 'polypeptide(L)'
;MIGISALTYDPDGALLIPGHPDSDLGSLGRRVSRTQTMDGGVVIQDFGFADGDRELSIVIMRDSKLVGQVSRLLRLYDLVLVCLEDGAYEAALESVRQSVDSCIVRILIKARVSE
;
A
#
# COMPACT_ATOMS: atom_id res chain seq x y z
N MET A 1 8.36 2.96 10.54
CA MET A 1 7.86 4.27 10.02
C MET A 1 7.52 4.09 8.56
N ILE A 2 6.57 4.84 8.01
CA ILE A 2 6.15 4.74 6.60
C ILE A 2 6.36 6.09 5.93
N GLY A 3 7.11 6.13 4.83
CA GLY A 3 7.30 7.36 4.04
C GLY A 3 6.37 7.36 2.83
N ILE A 4 5.74 8.50 2.54
CA ILE A 4 4.99 8.72 1.31
C ILE A 4 5.47 10.02 0.68
N SER A 5 5.74 10.01 -0.62
CA SER A 5 6.09 11.23 -1.36
C SER A 5 5.51 11.27 -2.77
N ALA A 6 5.24 12.46 -3.29
CA ALA A 6 4.96 12.67 -4.69
C ALA A 6 6.18 12.30 -5.56
N LEU A 7 5.93 11.76 -6.76
CA LEU A 7 7.01 11.42 -7.71
C LEU A 7 7.63 12.66 -8.35
N THR A 8 6.88 13.75 -8.43
CA THR A 8 7.33 15.05 -8.94
C THR A 8 7.58 16.02 -7.80
N TYR A 9 8.38 17.06 -8.06
CA TYR A 9 8.66 18.10 -7.07
C TYR A 9 7.38 18.75 -6.53
N ASP A 10 7.20 18.65 -5.21
CA ASP A 10 6.10 19.27 -4.47
C ASP A 10 6.57 19.58 -3.03
N PRO A 11 6.61 20.86 -2.61
CA PRO A 11 7.06 21.25 -1.28
C PRO A 11 6.29 20.57 -0.13
N ASP A 12 5.01 20.26 -0.34
CA ASP A 12 4.14 19.59 0.64
C ASP A 12 3.87 18.12 0.26
N GLY A 13 4.61 17.62 -0.74
CA GLY A 13 4.36 16.32 -1.34
C GLY A 13 4.96 15.15 -0.57
N ALA A 14 5.77 15.40 0.46
CA ALA A 14 6.43 14.37 1.25
C ALA A 14 5.95 14.37 2.70
N LEU A 15 5.67 13.19 3.24
CA LEU A 15 5.27 13.00 4.63
C LEU A 15 5.78 11.69 5.23
N LEU A 16 5.90 11.69 6.55
CA LEU A 16 6.24 10.51 7.36
C LEU A 16 5.05 10.15 8.22
N ILE A 17 4.60 8.91 8.12
CA ILE A 17 3.50 8.35 8.89
C ILE A 17 4.09 7.42 9.96
N PRO A 18 3.81 7.65 11.26
CA PRO A 18 4.14 6.69 12.31
C PRO A 18 3.43 5.36 12.07
N GLY A 19 4.13 4.24 12.29
CA GLY A 19 3.49 2.92 12.18
C GLY A 19 2.44 2.74 13.29
N HIS A 20 1.32 2.13 12.95
CA HIS A 20 0.26 1.76 13.89
C HIS A 20 0.05 0.25 13.85
N PRO A 21 -0.17 -0.44 15.00
CA PRO A 21 -0.31 -1.90 15.04
C PRO A 21 -1.46 -2.44 14.18
N ASP A 22 -2.53 -1.67 13.99
CA ASP A 22 -3.65 -2.05 13.13
C ASP A 22 -3.39 -1.78 11.62
N SER A 23 -2.20 -1.28 11.27
CA SER A 23 -1.83 -1.13 9.86
C SER A 23 -1.41 -2.46 9.27
N ASP A 24 -1.93 -2.79 8.09
CA ASP A 24 -1.42 -3.88 7.27
C ASP A 24 -0.46 -3.29 6.23
N LEU A 25 0.82 -3.64 6.35
CA LEU A 25 1.87 -3.18 5.43
C LEU A 25 2.13 -4.17 4.29
N GLY A 26 1.13 -5.00 4.00
CA GLY A 26 1.15 -5.95 2.90
C GLY A 26 1.60 -7.31 3.39
N SER A 27 0.71 -8.30 3.28
CA SER A 27 1.08 -9.70 3.44
C SER A 27 1.83 -10.20 2.20
N LEU A 28 2.87 -11.02 2.43
CA LEU A 28 3.58 -11.68 1.34
C LEU A 28 2.72 -12.82 0.79
N GLY A 29 2.27 -12.66 -0.45
CA GLY A 29 1.45 -13.63 -1.16
C GLY A 29 2.04 -13.97 -2.52
N ARG A 30 1.77 -15.19 -2.99
CA ARG A 30 2.00 -15.59 -4.39
C ARG A 30 0.67 -15.79 -5.07
N ARG A 31 0.62 -15.61 -6.39
CA ARG A 31 -0.57 -15.88 -7.21
C ARG A 31 -0.74 -17.40 -7.39
N VAL A 32 -1.19 -18.06 -6.34
CA VAL A 32 -1.33 -19.52 -6.27
C VAL A 32 -2.80 -19.91 -6.18
N SER A 33 -3.22 -20.83 -7.04
CA SER A 33 -4.55 -21.46 -6.99
C SER A 33 -4.41 -22.96 -6.78
N ARG A 34 -5.43 -23.55 -6.14
CA ARG A 34 -5.52 -24.99 -5.87
C ARG A 34 -6.85 -25.53 -6.40
N THR A 35 -6.79 -26.48 -7.32
CA THR A 35 -7.98 -27.09 -7.93
C THR A 35 -7.96 -28.60 -7.73
N GLN A 36 -9.06 -29.16 -7.22
CA GLN A 36 -9.22 -30.60 -7.11
C GLN A 36 -9.40 -31.23 -8.49
N THR A 37 -8.74 -32.36 -8.73
CA THR A 37 -8.88 -33.11 -9.98
C THR A 37 -9.93 -34.22 -9.83
N MET A 38 -10.42 -34.73 -10.96
CA MET A 38 -11.49 -35.75 -10.98
C MET A 38 -11.09 -37.08 -10.34
N ASP A 39 -9.79 -37.37 -10.25
CA ASP A 39 -9.23 -38.55 -9.60
C ASP A 39 -9.05 -38.38 -8.08
N GLY A 40 -9.57 -37.28 -7.50
CA GLY A 40 -9.38 -36.96 -6.08
C GLY A 40 -8.01 -36.38 -5.75
N GLY A 41 -7.17 -36.12 -6.75
CA GLY A 41 -5.92 -35.39 -6.63
C GLY A 41 -6.11 -33.87 -6.57
N VAL A 42 -4.99 -33.16 -6.69
CA VAL A 42 -4.94 -31.71 -6.67
C VAL A 42 -3.92 -31.19 -7.68
N VAL A 43 -4.30 -30.17 -8.44
CA VAL A 43 -3.39 -29.35 -9.25
C VAL A 43 -3.17 -28.02 -8.54
N ILE A 44 -1.91 -27.61 -8.43
CA ILE A 44 -1.49 -26.31 -7.93
C ILE A 44 -0.95 -25.51 -9.11
N GLN A 45 -1.52 -24.33 -9.36
CA GLN A 45 -0.99 -23.38 -10.35
C GLN A 45 -0.36 -22.22 -9.59
N ASP A 46 0.91 -21.93 -9.88
CA ASP A 46 1.67 -20.87 -9.24
C ASP A 46 2.20 -19.92 -10.32
N PHE A 47 1.67 -18.69 -10.33
CA PHE A 47 2.07 -17.64 -11.28
C PHE A 47 3.18 -16.73 -10.72
N GLY A 48 3.82 -17.13 -9.63
CA GLY A 48 4.94 -16.41 -9.03
C GLY A 48 4.53 -15.36 -8.00
N PHE A 49 5.53 -14.58 -7.63
CA PHE A 49 5.46 -13.44 -6.73
C PHE A 49 5.62 -12.15 -7.53
N ALA A 50 4.84 -11.12 -7.20
CA ALA A 50 5.07 -9.77 -7.70
C ALA A 50 4.83 -8.77 -6.57
N ASP A 51 5.72 -7.79 -6.40
CA ASP A 51 5.53 -6.73 -5.40
C ASP A 51 4.25 -5.93 -5.63
N GLY A 52 3.78 -5.84 -6.88
CA GLY A 52 2.50 -5.20 -7.23
C GLY A 52 1.25 -5.94 -6.75
N ASP A 53 1.37 -7.16 -6.20
CA ASP A 53 0.23 -7.85 -5.58
C ASP A 53 -0.06 -7.38 -4.14
N ARG A 54 0.76 -6.47 -3.62
CA ARG A 54 0.61 -5.97 -2.25
C ARG A 54 -0.41 -4.83 -2.20
N GLU A 55 -1.40 -4.99 -1.33
CA GLU A 55 -2.26 -3.90 -0.86
C GLU A 55 -1.83 -3.51 0.55
N LEU A 56 -1.71 -2.21 0.80
CA LEU A 56 -1.43 -1.66 2.12
C LEU A 56 -2.69 -1.02 2.69
N SER A 57 -2.92 -1.20 3.97
CA SER A 57 -3.95 -0.52 4.75
C SER A 57 -3.28 0.20 5.93
N ILE A 58 -2.99 1.49 5.76
CA ILE A 58 -2.28 2.30 6.76
C ILE A 58 -3.29 3.00 7.67
N VAL A 59 -3.08 2.91 8.99
CA VAL A 59 -3.89 3.59 10.00
C VAL A 59 -3.17 4.83 10.51
N ILE A 60 -3.79 6.00 10.37
CA ILE A 60 -3.33 7.28 10.88
C ILE A 60 -4.21 7.68 12.07
N MET A 61 -3.60 7.87 13.23
CA MET A 61 -4.30 8.33 14.43
C MET A 61 -4.49 9.84 14.40
N ARG A 62 -5.74 10.31 14.50
CA ARG A 62 -6.20 11.67 14.83
C ARG A 62 -5.28 12.88 14.54
N ASP A 63 -4.56 12.86 13.42
CA ASP A 63 -3.69 13.94 12.97
C ASP A 63 -4.31 14.59 11.73
N SER A 64 -5.00 15.71 11.96
CA SER A 64 -5.69 16.45 10.91
C SER A 64 -4.75 16.97 9.83
N LYS A 65 -3.48 17.23 10.17
CA LYS A 65 -2.48 17.68 9.21
C LYS A 65 -2.06 16.53 8.31
N LEU A 66 -1.69 15.38 8.87
CA LEU A 66 -1.32 14.19 8.09
C LEU A 66 -2.47 13.73 7.21
N VAL A 67 -3.68 13.66 7.76
CA VAL A 67 -4.88 13.27 7.00
C VAL A 67 -5.15 14.24 5.86
N GLY A 68 -4.98 15.55 6.09
CA GLY A 68 -5.11 16.57 5.05
C GLY A 68 -4.07 16.43 3.94
N GLN A 69 -2.80 16.17 4.30
CA GLN A 69 -1.71 15.97 3.34
C GLN A 69 -1.93 14.71 2.50
N VAL A 70 -2.28 13.57 3.11
CA VAL A 70 -2.57 12.33 2.36
C VAL A 70 -3.78 12.51 1.44
N SER A 71 -4.84 13.16 1.94
CA SER A 71 -6.02 13.45 1.13
C SER A 71 -5.70 14.36 -0.07
N ARG A 72 -4.77 15.31 0.11
CA ARG A 72 -4.27 16.16 -0.97
C ARG A 72 -3.49 15.34 -1.99
N LEU A 73 -2.57 14.47 -1.54
CA LEU A 73 -1.81 13.60 -2.44
C LEU A 73 -2.73 12.72 -3.31
N LEU A 74 -3.74 12.10 -2.69
CA LEU A 74 -4.72 11.26 -3.39
C LEU A 74 -5.50 12.04 -4.47
N ARG A 75 -5.69 13.35 -4.31
CA ARG A 75 -6.39 14.20 -5.29
C ARG A 75 -5.49 14.72 -6.41
N LEU A 76 -4.19 14.83 -6.17
CA LEU A 76 -3.26 15.51 -7.09
C LEU A 76 -2.40 14.55 -7.90
N TYR A 77 -2.13 13.35 -7.39
CA TYR A 77 -1.17 12.43 -7.99
C TYR A 77 -1.79 11.06 -8.22
N ASP A 78 -1.63 10.55 -9.44
CA ASP A 78 -2.03 9.19 -9.81
C ASP A 78 -1.14 8.13 -9.13
N LEU A 79 0.16 8.47 -8.96
CA LEU A 79 1.16 7.61 -8.34
C LEU A 79 2.01 8.41 -7.34
N VAL A 80 2.37 7.72 -6.27
CA VAL A 80 3.24 8.18 -5.19
C VAL A 80 4.37 7.17 -4.98
N LEU A 81 5.48 7.64 -4.41
CA LEU A 81 6.55 6.81 -3.88
C LEU A 81 6.22 6.47 -2.42
N VAL A 82 6.18 5.17 -2.11
CA VAL A 82 5.97 4.65 -0.76
C VAL A 82 7.23 3.94 -0.30
N CYS A 83 7.76 4.36 0.84
CA CYS A 83 8.92 3.77 1.47
C CYS A 83 8.50 3.01 2.73
N LEU A 84 8.78 1.71 2.73
CA LEU A 84 8.58 0.79 3.85
C LEU A 84 9.95 0.31 4.36
N GLU A 85 9.94 -0.56 5.36
CA GLU A 85 11.17 -1.13 5.94
C GLU A 85 11.94 -2.03 4.94
N ASP A 86 11.23 -2.63 3.99
CA ASP A 86 11.78 -3.59 3.04
C ASP A 86 12.10 -2.98 1.65
N GLY A 87 11.74 -1.72 1.40
CA GLY A 87 12.08 -1.05 0.15
C GLY A 87 11.24 0.17 -0.17
N ALA A 88 11.46 0.69 -1.38
CA ALA A 88 10.70 1.78 -1.97
C ALA A 88 9.89 1.28 -3.17
N TYR A 89 8.65 1.77 -3.28
CA TYR A 89 7.66 1.29 -4.22
C TYR A 89 6.95 2.45 -4.89
N GLU A 90 6.68 2.33 -6.19
CA GLU A 90 5.63 3.12 -6.82
C GLU A 90 4.28 2.53 -6.44
N ALA A 91 3.34 3.38 -6.05
CA ALA A 91 2.03 2.95 -5.59
C ALA A 91 0.94 3.98 -5.93
N ALA A 92 -0.31 3.52 -6.04
CA ALA A 92 -1.48 4.38 -6.18
C ALA A 92 -2.21 4.50 -4.84
N LEU A 93 -2.63 5.71 -4.48
CA LEU A 93 -3.51 5.93 -3.33
C LEU A 93 -4.95 5.63 -3.75
N GLU A 94 -5.54 4.54 -3.25
CA GLU A 94 -6.87 4.09 -3.67
C GLU A 94 -7.97 4.86 -2.94
N SER A 95 -7.88 4.93 -1.60
CA SER A 95 -8.91 5.59 -0.80
C SER A 95 -8.40 6.07 0.55
N VAL A 96 -9.03 7.14 1.04
CA VAL A 96 -8.83 7.69 2.39
C VAL A 96 -10.18 7.70 3.09
N ARG A 97 -10.34 6.89 4.13
CA ARG A 97 -11.57 6.78 4.91
C ARG A 97 -11.33 7.32 6.31
N GLN A 98 -12.10 8.34 6.69
CA GLN A 98 -12.00 8.94 8.01
C GLN A 98 -13.08 8.33 8.93
N SER A 99 -12.65 7.99 10.13
CA SER A 99 -13.47 7.58 11.27
C SER A 99 -13.33 8.64 12.39
N VAL A 100 -14.06 8.46 13.49
CA VAL A 100 -14.08 9.41 14.61
C VAL A 100 -12.69 9.64 15.23
N ASP A 101 -11.88 8.58 15.31
CA ASP A 101 -10.59 8.59 16.00
C ASP A 101 -9.38 8.24 15.11
N SER A 102 -9.64 7.70 13.92
CA SER A 102 -8.60 7.21 13.01
C SER A 102 -8.94 7.48 11.56
N CYS A 103 -7.93 7.38 10.71
CA CYS A 103 -8.08 7.44 9.26
C CYS A 103 -7.37 6.23 8.64
N ILE A 104 -8.06 5.53 7.76
CA ILE A 104 -7.52 4.38 7.03
C ILE A 104 -7.23 4.81 5.60
N VAL A 105 -5.98 4.61 5.18
CA VAL A 105 -5.49 4.91 3.83
C VAL A 105 -5.18 3.60 3.14
N ARG A 106 -5.85 3.34 2.03
CA ARG A 106 -5.58 2.18 1.17
C ARG A 106 -4.65 2.56 0.04
N ILE A 107 -3.64 1.74 -0.16
CA ILE A 107 -2.58 1.96 -1.14
C ILE A 107 -2.35 0.67 -1.91
N LEU A 108 -2.29 0.77 -3.23
CA LEU A 108 -2.01 -0.35 -4.13
C LEU A 108 -0.58 -0.23 -4.65
N ILE A 109 0.28 -1.20 -4.33
CA ILE A 109 1.64 -1.21 -4.86
C ILE A 109 1.57 -1.53 -6.36
N LYS A 110 2.34 -0.78 -7.16
CA LYS A 110 2.49 -1.01 -8.61
C LYS A 110 3.78 -1.77 -8.89
N ALA A 111 4.91 -1.28 -8.39
CA ALA A 111 6.23 -1.85 -8.66
C ALA A 111 7.25 -1.39 -7.61
N ARG A 112 8.31 -2.17 -7.41
CA ARG A 112 9.48 -1.76 -6.63
C ARG A 112 10.37 -0.84 -7.48
N VAL A 113 10.93 0.20 -6.86
CA VAL A 113 11.73 1.23 -7.58
C VAL A 113 13.14 0.73 -7.92
N SER A 114 13.65 -0.25 -7.18
CA SER A 114 14.94 -0.91 -7.44
C SER A 114 14.83 -2.41 -7.22
N GLU A 115 15.34 -3.22 -8.16
CA GLU A 115 15.54 -4.67 -7.98
C GLU A 115 16.68 -4.98 -7.01
#